data_AF-A9A4D5-F1
#
_entry.id   AF-A9A4D5-F1
#
_cell.length_a   1.000
_cell.length_b   1.000
_cell.length_c   1.000
_cell.angle_alpha   90.00
_cell.angle_beta   90.00
_cell.angle_gamma   90.00
#
_symmetry.space_group_name_H-M   'P 1'
#
loop_
_entity.id
_entity.type
_entity.pdbx_description
1 polymer ?
#
loop_
_entity_poly.entity_id
_entity_poly.type
_entity_poly.pdbx_seq_one_letter_code
_entity_poly.pdbx_strand_id
1 'polypeptide(L)'
;MVHPVITEIFSNEENVILFFERMSNQIKQKERLEEFFKWHLEVISEVINEIDKTTKIDFSEKDESENWAKEFLRNYDEKIRTMRKNSNQIFERFHELKTEFDKIIPKENQYGKESDEIMQVFLNKEELLIGKIIFAYRELWFVANQINDSNFKIGSINDYQEWLKTNYSNLKSVKIILQQIQHKILG
;
A
#
# COMPACT_ATOMS: atom_id res chain seq x y z
N MET A 1 -12.44 -16.26 -6.84
CA MET A 1 -12.10 -14.86 -7.18
C MET A 1 -10.59 -14.74 -7.01
N VAL A 2 -9.84 -14.16 -7.95
CA VAL A 2 -8.38 -14.04 -7.80
C VAL A 2 -8.11 -12.82 -6.94
N HIS A 3 -7.64 -13.02 -5.71
CA HIS A 3 -7.27 -11.91 -4.85
C HIS A 3 -5.95 -11.29 -5.36
N PRO A 4 -5.87 -9.95 -5.56
CA PRO A 4 -4.66 -9.30 -6.06
C PRO A 4 -3.51 -9.54 -5.09
N VAL A 5 -2.34 -9.84 -5.62
CA VAL A 5 -1.16 -10.07 -4.79
C VAL A 5 -0.31 -8.81 -4.84
N ILE A 6 0.03 -8.31 -3.66
CA ILE A 6 1.11 -7.35 -3.49
C ILE A 6 2.40 -8.13 -3.70
N THR A 7 2.92 -8.20 -4.92
CA THR A 7 4.19 -8.86 -5.17
C THR A 7 5.31 -8.04 -4.55
N GLU A 8 6.37 -8.72 -4.11
CA GLU A 8 7.61 -8.05 -3.73
C GLU A 8 8.07 -7.14 -4.87
N ILE A 9 8.26 -5.86 -4.56
CA ILE A 9 8.41 -4.80 -5.56
C ILE A 9 9.89 -4.41 -5.72
N PHE A 10 10.75 -4.80 -4.78
CA PHE A 10 12.15 -4.39 -4.74
C PHE A 10 13.05 -5.62 -4.86
N SER A 11 13.72 -5.76 -6.00
CA SER A 11 14.78 -6.76 -6.18
C SER A 11 16.11 -6.32 -5.58
N ASN A 12 16.30 -5.00 -5.34
CA ASN A 12 17.47 -4.41 -4.67
C ASN A 12 17.07 -3.08 -3.98
N GLU A 13 16.91 -3.12 -2.65
CA GLU A 13 16.43 -1.99 -1.84
C GLU A 13 17.39 -0.78 -1.85
N GLU A 14 18.70 -1.02 -1.89
CA GLU A 14 19.72 0.02 -1.80
C GLU A 14 19.75 0.91 -3.04
N ASN A 15 19.66 0.30 -4.23
CA ASN A 15 19.63 1.03 -5.50
C ASN A 15 18.41 1.97 -5.60
N VAL A 16 17.28 1.53 -5.07
CA VAL A 16 16.04 2.30 -5.07
C VAL A 16 16.17 3.53 -4.18
N ILE A 17 16.75 3.36 -2.99
CA ILE A 17 17.00 4.47 -2.06
C ILE A 17 17.94 5.50 -2.70
N LEU A 18 19.08 5.05 -3.25
CA LEU A 18 20.06 5.92 -3.90
C LEU A 18 19.46 6.67 -5.10
N PHE A 19 18.59 6.02 -5.87
CA PHE A 19 17.87 6.68 -6.96
C PHE A 19 16.99 7.82 -6.44
N PHE A 20 16.14 7.56 -5.44
CA PHE A 20 15.25 8.60 -4.93
C PHE A 20 16.01 9.74 -4.24
N GLU A 21 17.15 9.45 -3.59
CA GLU A 21 18.08 10.46 -3.07
C GLU A 21 18.68 11.33 -4.19
N ARG A 22 19.11 10.71 -5.30
CA ARG A 22 19.60 11.45 -6.47
C ARG A 22 18.50 12.28 -7.14
N MET A 23 17.30 11.73 -7.24
CA MET A 23 16.17 12.37 -7.91
C MET A 23 15.60 13.54 -7.11
N SER A 24 15.49 13.40 -5.79
CA SER A 24 15.00 14.48 -4.93
C SER A 24 15.86 15.74 -5.02
N ASN A 25 17.17 15.58 -5.25
CA ASN A 25 18.09 16.70 -5.44
C ASN A 25 17.93 17.43 -6.78
N GLN A 26 17.25 16.81 -7.75
CA GLN A 26 17.05 17.36 -9.09
C GLN A 26 15.59 17.76 -9.37
N ILE A 27 14.64 17.24 -8.59
CA ILE A 27 13.24 17.66 -8.62
C ILE A 27 13.14 19.13 -8.22
N LYS A 28 12.31 19.88 -8.95
CA LYS A 28 12.12 21.31 -8.69
C LYS A 28 11.22 21.57 -7.48
N GLN A 29 10.19 20.74 -7.31
CA GLN A 29 9.20 20.88 -6.24
C GLN A 29 9.31 19.72 -5.26
N LYS A 30 10.28 19.82 -4.34
CA LYS A 30 10.52 18.79 -3.32
C LYS A 30 9.25 18.49 -2.51
N GLU A 31 8.45 19.52 -2.19
CA GLU A 31 7.20 19.34 -1.43
C GLU A 31 6.23 18.34 -2.10
N ARG A 32 6.20 18.26 -3.44
CA ARG A 32 5.35 17.28 -4.15
C ARG A 32 5.79 15.84 -3.91
N LEU A 33 7.10 15.62 -3.86
CA LEU A 33 7.68 14.32 -3.56
C LEU A 33 7.38 13.93 -2.10
N GLU A 34 7.45 14.90 -1.19
CA GLU A 34 7.14 14.71 0.22
C GLU A 34 5.67 14.37 0.45
N GLU A 35 4.74 15.14 -0.14
CA GLU A 35 3.30 14.88 -0.13
C GLU A 35 3.00 13.48 -0.66
N PHE A 36 3.65 13.11 -1.77
CA PHE A 36 3.47 11.82 -2.42
C PHE A 36 3.86 10.65 -1.52
N PHE A 37 5.03 10.71 -0.86
CA PHE A 37 5.44 9.68 0.10
C PHE A 37 4.58 9.68 1.36
N LYS A 38 4.23 10.87 1.88
CA LYS A 38 3.38 11.00 3.07
C LYS A 38 2.04 10.32 2.88
N TRP A 39 1.33 10.61 1.79
CA TRP A 39 0.02 10.00 1.54
C TRP A 39 0.11 8.49 1.35
N HIS A 40 1.14 7.99 0.66
CA HIS A 40 1.37 6.54 0.55
C HIS A 40 1.54 5.90 1.92
N LEU A 41 2.40 6.47 2.75
CA LEU A 41 2.70 5.95 4.08
C LEU A 41 1.49 6.03 5.02
N GLU A 42 0.67 7.06 4.92
CA GLU A 42 -0.59 7.18 5.66
C GLU A 42 -1.54 6.01 5.33
N VAL A 43 -1.80 5.77 4.04
CA VAL A 43 -2.69 4.68 3.61
C VAL A 43 -2.12 3.33 3.99
N ILE A 44 -0.83 3.07 3.74
CA ILE A 44 -0.19 1.80 4.09
C ILE A 44 -0.25 1.57 5.60
N SER A 45 -0.01 2.61 6.41
CA SER A 45 -0.05 2.49 7.87
C SER A 45 -1.43 2.18 8.39
N GLU A 46 -2.47 2.80 7.82
CA GLU A 46 -3.86 2.52 8.17
C GLU A 46 -4.22 1.05 7.90
N VAL A 47 -3.88 0.55 6.70
CA VAL A 47 -4.16 -0.84 6.33
C VAL A 47 -3.36 -1.82 7.20
N ILE A 48 -2.08 -1.58 7.42
CA ILE A 48 -1.24 -2.42 8.30
C ILE A 48 -1.81 -2.47 9.72
N ASN A 49 -2.21 -1.35 10.28
CA ASN A 49 -2.77 -1.28 11.63
C ASN A 49 -4.05 -2.10 11.76
N GLU A 50 -4.93 -2.03 10.76
CA GLU A 50 -6.18 -2.79 10.76
C GLU A 50 -5.95 -4.29 10.54
N ILE A 51 -4.99 -4.68 9.70
CA ILE A 51 -4.55 -6.08 9.60
C ILE A 51 -3.96 -6.56 10.93
N ASP A 52 -3.08 -5.79 11.58
CA ASP A 52 -2.48 -6.13 12.87
C ASP A 52 -3.54 -6.38 13.95
N LYS A 53 -4.55 -5.52 14.03
CA LYS A 53 -5.68 -5.73 14.95
C LYS A 53 -6.42 -7.02 14.61
N THR A 54 -6.72 -7.24 13.33
CA THR A 54 -7.46 -8.42 12.86
C THR A 54 -6.71 -9.73 13.15
N THR A 55 -5.39 -9.77 12.98
CA THR A 55 -4.58 -10.98 13.23
C THR A 55 -4.54 -11.42 14.69
N LYS A 56 -4.96 -10.55 15.62
CA LYS A 56 -5.03 -10.85 17.05
C LYS A 56 -6.37 -11.45 17.47
N ILE A 57 -7.37 -11.43 16.59
CA ILE A 57 -8.72 -11.92 16.87
C ILE A 57 -8.76 -13.44 16.72
N ASP A 58 -9.31 -14.12 17.72
CA ASP A 58 -9.65 -15.53 17.59
C ASP A 58 -11.01 -15.69 16.88
N PHE A 59 -10.97 -16.06 15.60
CA PHE A 59 -12.18 -16.28 14.81
C PHE A 59 -13.01 -17.50 15.21
N SER A 60 -12.50 -18.36 16.09
CA SER A 60 -13.28 -19.45 16.68
C SER A 60 -14.16 -18.98 17.84
N GLU A 61 -13.81 -17.85 18.47
CA GLU A 61 -14.58 -17.22 19.55
C GLU A 61 -15.61 -16.24 18.98
N LYS A 62 -16.88 -16.65 19.03
CA LYS A 62 -17.98 -15.95 18.35
C LYS A 62 -18.17 -14.51 18.83
N ASP A 63 -18.18 -14.30 20.15
CA ASP A 63 -18.45 -12.97 20.74
C ASP A 63 -17.32 -11.98 20.43
N GLU A 64 -16.06 -12.44 20.48
CA GLU A 64 -14.90 -11.62 20.13
C GLU A 64 -14.94 -11.22 18.65
N SER A 65 -15.19 -12.19 17.78
CA SER A 65 -15.29 -12.02 16.33
C SER A 65 -16.39 -11.04 15.93
N GLU A 66 -17.57 -11.16 16.53
CA GLU A 66 -18.70 -10.26 16.27
C GLU A 66 -18.42 -8.83 16.75
N ASN A 67 -17.78 -8.68 17.92
CA ASN A 67 -17.42 -7.37 18.46
C ASN A 67 -16.41 -6.65 17.55
N TRP A 68 -15.37 -7.36 17.14
CA TRP A 68 -14.41 -6.84 16.15
C TRP A 68 -15.11 -6.43 14.85
N ALA A 69 -15.98 -7.30 14.30
CA ALA A 69 -16.65 -7.04 13.04
C ALA A 69 -17.54 -5.79 13.12
N LYS A 70 -18.31 -5.63 14.20
CA LYS A 70 -19.17 -4.45 14.43
C LYS A 70 -18.33 -3.17 14.55
N GLU A 71 -17.22 -3.20 15.28
CA GLU A 71 -16.35 -2.04 15.43
C GLU A 71 -15.69 -1.65 14.11
N PHE A 72 -15.17 -2.63 13.36
CA PHE A 72 -14.55 -2.41 12.06
C PHE A 72 -15.54 -1.78 11.09
N LEU A 73 -16.74 -2.36 10.94
CA LEU A 73 -17.76 -1.89 10.00
C LEU A 73 -18.25 -0.47 10.33
N ARG A 74 -18.35 -0.11 11.62
CA ARG A 74 -18.77 1.23 12.06
C ARG A 74 -17.86 2.33 11.50
N ASN A 75 -16.55 2.06 11.41
CA ASN A 75 -15.56 3.06 10.99
C ASN A 75 -15.12 2.89 9.52
N TYR A 76 -15.55 1.80 8.86
CA TYR A 76 -15.07 1.44 7.53
C TYR A 76 -15.31 2.53 6.48
N ASP A 77 -16.53 3.08 6.43
CA ASP A 77 -16.93 4.03 5.39
C ASP A 77 -16.12 5.34 5.42
N GLU A 78 -15.80 5.83 6.62
CA GLU A 78 -14.98 7.02 6.78
C GLU A 78 -13.52 6.75 6.38
N LYS A 79 -12.98 5.61 6.82
CA LYS A 79 -11.61 5.19 6.52
C LYS A 79 -11.40 4.94 5.03
N ILE A 80 -12.31 4.20 4.38
CA ILE A 80 -12.22 3.93 2.95
C ILE A 80 -12.38 5.21 2.13
N ARG A 81 -13.25 6.14 2.53
CA ARG A 81 -13.41 7.44 1.85
C ARG A 81 -12.13 8.25 1.93
N THR A 82 -11.48 8.26 3.09
CA THR A 82 -10.21 8.97 3.30
C THR A 82 -9.10 8.34 2.46
N MET A 83 -8.95 7.02 2.49
CA MET A 83 -7.94 6.32 1.67
C MET A 83 -8.17 6.50 0.17
N ARG A 84 -9.41 6.48 -0.31
CA ARG A 84 -9.73 6.76 -1.72
C ARG A 84 -9.37 8.18 -2.12
N LYS A 85 -9.64 9.17 -1.26
CA LYS A 85 -9.23 10.56 -1.49
C LYS A 85 -7.70 10.65 -1.62
N ASN A 86 -6.96 10.10 -0.66
CA ASN A 86 -5.50 10.09 -0.70
C ASN A 86 -4.97 9.33 -1.92
N SER A 87 -5.59 8.21 -2.31
CA SER A 87 -5.23 7.44 -3.50
C SER A 87 -5.37 8.25 -4.80
N ASN A 88 -6.43 9.05 -4.92
CA ASN A 88 -6.59 9.92 -6.09
C ASN A 88 -5.50 10.99 -6.14
N GLN A 89 -5.19 11.60 -4.99
CA GLN A 89 -4.11 12.59 -4.90
C GLN A 89 -2.74 11.97 -5.20
N ILE A 90 -2.50 10.76 -4.72
CA ILE A 90 -1.33 9.95 -5.04
C ILE A 90 -1.22 9.72 -6.55
N PHE A 91 -2.31 9.31 -7.21
CA PHE A 91 -2.31 9.05 -8.64
C PHE A 91 -2.00 10.31 -9.45
N GLU A 92 -2.61 11.44 -9.10
CA GLU A 92 -2.32 12.74 -9.71
C GLU A 92 -0.83 13.11 -9.53
N ARG A 93 -0.30 13.00 -8.32
CA ARG A 93 1.12 13.29 -8.04
C ARG A 93 2.07 12.35 -8.74
N PHE A 94 1.73 11.07 -8.87
CA PHE A 94 2.53 10.10 -9.62
C PHE A 94 2.74 10.57 -11.07
N HIS A 95 1.68 11.04 -11.74
CA HIS A 95 1.78 11.52 -13.12
C HIS A 95 2.62 12.80 -13.25
N GLU A 96 2.49 13.72 -12.29
CA GLU A 96 3.33 14.93 -12.23
C GLU A 96 4.81 14.59 -12.03
N LEU A 97 5.11 13.74 -11.04
CA LEU A 97 6.48 13.31 -10.72
C LEU A 97 7.09 12.52 -11.89
N LYS A 98 6.32 11.61 -12.51
CA LYS A 98 6.76 10.88 -13.71
C LYS A 98 7.17 11.84 -14.83
N THR A 99 6.39 12.90 -15.05
CA THR A 99 6.72 13.92 -16.06
C THR A 99 8.01 14.70 -15.71
N GLU A 100 8.29 14.94 -14.42
CA GLU A 100 9.57 15.53 -14.00
C GLU A 100 10.73 14.54 -14.13
N PHE A 101 10.52 13.27 -13.80
CA PHE A 101 11.52 12.21 -13.94
C PHE A 101 11.96 12.02 -15.39
N ASP A 102 11.01 11.98 -16.33
CA ASP A 102 11.29 11.88 -17.77
C ASP A 102 12.12 13.06 -18.31
N LYS A 103 12.08 14.22 -17.64
CA LYS A 103 12.91 15.39 -18.00
C LYS A 103 14.33 15.30 -17.43
N ILE A 104 14.47 14.70 -16.25
CA ILE A 104 15.75 14.53 -15.56
C ILE A 104 16.53 13.34 -16.13
N ILE A 105 15.84 12.29 -16.56
CA ILE A 105 16.40 11.05 -17.09
C ILE A 105 15.94 10.87 -18.55
N PRO A 106 16.72 11.35 -19.54
CA PRO A 106 16.38 11.16 -20.95
C PRO A 106 16.34 9.67 -21.32
N LYS A 107 15.38 9.29 -22.16
CA LYS A 107 15.14 7.89 -22.61
C LYS A 107 16.35 7.21 -23.28
N GLU A 108 17.30 8.01 -23.78
CA GLU A 108 18.51 7.55 -24.47
C GLU A 108 19.66 7.22 -23.50
N ASN A 109 19.46 7.45 -22.19
CA ASN A 109 20.45 7.23 -21.16
C ASN A 109 20.34 5.82 -20.55
N GLN A 110 21.47 5.23 -20.11
CA GLN A 110 21.52 3.94 -19.41
C GLN A 110 20.58 3.87 -18.18
N TYR A 111 20.29 5.03 -17.59
CA TYR A 111 19.41 5.21 -16.45
C TYR A 111 17.91 5.12 -16.79
N GLY A 112 17.50 5.09 -18.06
CA GLY A 112 16.08 4.99 -18.45
C GLY A 112 15.46 3.67 -18.01
N LYS A 113 16.19 2.56 -18.20
CA LYS A 113 15.75 1.23 -17.74
C LYS A 113 15.68 1.14 -16.21
N GLU A 114 16.68 1.68 -15.52
CA GLU A 114 16.68 1.75 -14.05
C GLU A 114 15.52 2.61 -13.52
N SER A 115 15.22 3.72 -14.18
CA SER A 115 14.07 4.56 -13.84
C SER A 115 12.74 3.82 -14.01
N ASP A 116 12.55 3.09 -15.11
CA ASP A 116 11.34 2.31 -15.32
C ASP A 116 11.19 1.18 -14.28
N GLU A 117 12.27 0.47 -13.97
CA GLU A 117 12.31 -0.55 -12.92
C GLU A 117 12.01 0.03 -11.53
N ILE A 118 12.55 1.21 -11.21
CA ILE A 118 12.32 1.86 -9.91
C ILE A 118 10.92 2.50 -9.86
N MET A 119 10.33 2.90 -10.98
CA MET A 119 8.94 3.33 -11.03
C MET A 119 7.95 2.18 -10.83
N GLN A 120 8.38 0.92 -11.02
CA GLN A 120 7.60 -0.25 -10.58
C GLN A 120 7.39 -0.26 -9.06
N VAL A 121 8.17 0.48 -8.28
CA VAL A 121 7.90 0.65 -6.84
C VAL A 121 6.49 1.16 -6.57
N PHE A 122 6.03 2.11 -7.37
CA PHE A 122 4.69 2.68 -7.25
C PHE A 122 3.66 1.96 -8.13
N LEU A 123 4.14 1.22 -9.13
CA LEU A 123 3.35 0.37 -10.01
C LEU A 123 3.65 -1.08 -9.70
N ASN A 124 2.82 -1.71 -8.90
CA ASN A 124 2.94 -3.15 -8.68
C ASN A 124 2.54 -3.90 -9.97
N LYS A 125 3.54 -4.14 -10.82
CA LYS A 125 3.41 -4.51 -12.24
C LYS A 125 2.77 -3.38 -13.06
N GLU A 126 1.49 -3.49 -13.37
CA GLU A 126 0.76 -2.54 -14.21
C GLU A 126 -0.26 -1.70 -13.44
N GLU A 127 -0.49 -2.04 -12.17
CA GLU A 127 -1.47 -1.38 -11.32
C GLU A 127 -0.78 -0.57 -10.23
N LEU A 128 -1.33 0.61 -9.92
CA LEU A 128 -0.89 1.38 -8.78
C LEU A 128 -0.90 0.54 -7.50
N LEU A 129 0.25 0.51 -6.83
CA LEU A 129 0.44 -0.13 -5.53
C LEU A 129 -0.64 0.31 -4.52
N ILE A 130 -0.97 1.60 -4.48
CA ILE A 130 -1.99 2.15 -3.59
C ILE A 130 -3.37 1.51 -3.79
N GLY A 131 -3.74 1.17 -5.02
CA GLY A 131 -4.99 0.49 -5.32
C GLY A 131 -5.05 -0.91 -4.71
N LYS A 132 -3.94 -1.65 -4.77
CA LYS A 132 -3.83 -2.98 -4.15
C LYS A 132 -3.82 -2.92 -2.63
N ILE A 133 -3.20 -1.90 -2.03
CA ILE A 133 -3.25 -1.65 -0.59
C ILE A 133 -4.70 -1.42 -0.13
N ILE A 134 -5.45 -0.56 -0.83
CA ILE A 134 -6.86 -0.31 -0.54
C ILE A 134 -7.71 -1.57 -0.74
N PHE A 135 -7.38 -2.39 -1.74
CA PHE A 135 -8.04 -3.68 -1.92
C PHE A 135 -7.85 -4.59 -0.69
N ALA A 136 -6.64 -4.69 -0.13
CA ALA A 136 -6.42 -5.46 1.10
C ALA A 136 -7.29 -5.01 2.28
N TYR A 137 -7.51 -3.70 2.41
CA TYR A 137 -8.45 -3.17 3.41
C TYR A 137 -9.91 -3.57 3.14
N ARG A 138 -10.33 -3.60 1.86
CA ARG A 138 -11.66 -4.06 1.47
C ARG A 138 -11.89 -5.55 1.77
N GLU A 139 -10.85 -6.37 1.72
CA GLU A 139 -11.00 -7.79 2.07
C GLU A 139 -11.33 -7.97 3.56
N LEU A 140 -10.78 -7.13 4.45
CA LEU A 140 -11.17 -7.11 5.86
C LEU A 140 -12.67 -6.79 6.04
N TRP A 141 -13.20 -5.87 5.23
CA TRP A 141 -14.63 -5.56 5.20
C TRP A 141 -15.46 -6.76 4.77
N PHE A 142 -15.02 -7.53 3.77
CA PHE A 142 -15.75 -8.73 3.36
C PHE A 142 -15.82 -9.73 4.53
N VAL A 143 -14.70 -9.97 5.22
CA VAL A 143 -14.66 -10.85 6.40
C VAL A 143 -15.60 -10.35 7.50
N ALA A 144 -15.56 -9.05 7.83
CA ALA A 144 -16.39 -8.47 8.87
C ALA A 144 -17.90 -8.61 8.56
N ASN A 145 -18.33 -8.38 7.32
CA ASN A 145 -19.73 -8.58 6.94
C ASN A 145 -20.16 -10.04 7.02
N GLN A 146 -19.30 -10.96 6.57
CA GLN A 146 -19.59 -12.39 6.61
C GLN A 146 -19.79 -12.90 8.05
N ILE A 147 -19.02 -12.37 9.02
CA ILE A 147 -19.21 -12.64 10.45
C ILE A 147 -20.55 -12.08 10.94
N ASN A 148 -20.88 -10.85 10.57
CA ASN A 148 -22.09 -10.17 11.04
C ASN A 148 -23.39 -10.73 10.42
N ASP A 149 -23.34 -11.28 9.20
CA ASP A 149 -24.50 -11.82 8.46
C ASP A 149 -24.85 -13.29 8.81
N SER A 150 -24.21 -13.87 9.83
CA SER A 150 -24.59 -15.12 10.54
C SER A 150 -24.69 -16.46 9.76
N ASN A 151 -24.41 -16.51 8.45
CA ASN A 151 -24.28 -17.74 7.65
C ASN A 151 -22.81 -18.22 7.45
N PHE A 152 -21.93 -17.83 8.36
CA PHE A 152 -20.49 -17.93 8.24
C PHE A 152 -19.98 -19.38 8.28
N LYS A 153 -19.18 -19.79 7.28
CA LYS A 153 -18.49 -21.10 7.25
C LYS A 153 -17.00 -20.91 7.53
N ILE A 154 -16.50 -21.52 8.60
CA ILE A 154 -15.10 -21.41 9.08
C ILE A 154 -14.06 -21.72 7.98
N GLY A 155 -14.34 -22.65 7.06
CA GLY A 155 -13.41 -23.04 5.99
C GLY A 155 -13.00 -21.92 5.04
N SER A 156 -13.86 -20.91 4.81
CA SER A 156 -13.47 -19.76 3.98
C SER A 156 -12.51 -18.80 4.68
N ILE A 157 -12.38 -18.83 6.01
CA ILE A 157 -11.51 -17.89 6.74
C ILE A 157 -10.03 -18.22 6.53
N ASN A 158 -9.68 -19.51 6.49
CA ASN A 158 -8.29 -19.94 6.44
C ASN A 158 -7.59 -19.49 5.14
N ASP A 159 -8.28 -19.61 4.00
CA ASP A 159 -7.77 -19.14 2.70
C ASP A 159 -7.56 -17.61 2.70
N TYR A 160 -8.47 -16.86 3.33
CA TYR A 160 -8.34 -15.42 3.49
C TYR A 160 -7.19 -15.04 4.41
N GLN A 161 -6.97 -15.78 5.50
CA GLN A 161 -5.86 -15.55 6.43
C GLN A 161 -4.50 -15.79 5.77
N GLU A 162 -4.38 -16.83 4.95
CA GLU A 162 -3.14 -17.12 4.22
C GLU A 162 -2.84 -16.01 3.21
N TRP A 163 -3.85 -15.60 2.43
CA TRP A 163 -3.70 -14.47 1.51
C TRP A 163 -3.34 -13.15 2.23
N LEU A 164 -3.99 -12.88 3.38
CA LEU A 164 -3.68 -11.72 4.22
C LEU A 164 -2.24 -11.78 4.71
N LYS A 165 -1.74 -12.92 5.19
CA LYS A 165 -0.36 -13.07 5.68
C LYS A 165 0.69 -12.74 4.62
N THR A 166 0.54 -13.26 3.40
CA THR A 166 1.47 -12.98 2.29
C THR A 166 1.46 -11.51 1.90
N ASN A 167 0.27 -10.91 1.71
CA ASN A 167 0.18 -9.49 1.38
C ASN A 167 0.69 -8.61 2.53
N TYR A 168 0.47 -9.03 3.77
CA TYR A 168 0.87 -8.29 4.95
C TYR A 168 2.38 -8.17 5.12
N SER A 169 3.13 -9.24 4.89
CA SER A 169 4.59 -9.19 4.89
C SER A 169 5.12 -8.21 3.84
N ASN A 170 4.56 -8.26 2.63
CA ASN A 170 4.98 -7.39 1.54
C ASN A 170 4.61 -5.93 1.79
N LEU A 171 3.43 -5.66 2.37
CA LEU A 171 3.02 -4.33 2.82
C LEU A 171 4.00 -3.74 3.84
N LYS A 172 4.46 -4.54 4.80
CA LYS A 172 5.45 -4.12 5.80
C LYS A 172 6.78 -3.75 5.18
N SER A 173 7.33 -4.59 4.29
CA SER A 173 8.59 -4.30 3.60
C SER A 173 8.48 -3.03 2.75
N VAL A 174 7.40 -2.89 1.98
CA VAL A 174 7.11 -1.67 1.21
C VAL A 174 7.06 -0.43 2.10
N LYS A 175 6.38 -0.50 3.26
CA LYS A 175 6.33 0.60 4.22
C LYS A 175 7.73 1.01 4.68
N ILE A 176 8.56 0.05 5.07
CA ILE A 176 9.92 0.30 5.57
C ILE A 176 10.75 1.04 4.52
N ILE A 177 10.73 0.57 3.27
CA ILE A 177 11.51 1.16 2.19
C ILE A 177 11.01 2.58 1.86
N LEU A 178 9.70 2.79 1.78
CA LEU A 178 9.13 4.12 1.57
C LEU A 178 9.48 5.08 2.72
N GLN A 179 9.54 4.60 3.97
CA GLN A 179 9.98 5.40 5.12
C GLN A 179 11.47 5.75 5.03
N GLN A 180 12.32 4.81 4.61
CA GLN A 180 13.75 5.05 4.40
C GLN A 180 13.98 6.07 3.29
N ILE A 181 13.27 5.94 2.17
CA ILE A 181 13.30 6.90 1.06
C ILE A 181 12.86 8.28 1.56
N GLN A 182 11.71 8.35 2.24
CA GLN A 182 11.21 9.62 2.79
C GLN A 182 12.23 10.26 3.74
N HIS A 183 12.83 9.49 4.63
CA HIS A 183 13.84 10.00 5.57
C HIS A 183 15.08 10.53 4.85
N LYS A 184 15.55 9.86 3.79
CA LYS A 184 16.70 10.28 2.98
C LYS A 184 16.44 11.52 2.13
N ILE A 185 15.19 11.77 1.76
CA ILE A 185 14.78 12.95 0.99
C ILE A 185 14.60 14.18 1.90
N LEU A 186 14.13 13.95 3.13
CA LEU A 186 13.71 14.99 4.08
C LEU A 186 14.76 15.35 5.14
N GLY A 187 15.70 14.44 5.43
CA GLY A 187 16.81 14.64 6.38
C GLY A 187 18.01 15.29 5.73
#